data_AF-A0A1I1SUG5-F1
#
_entry.id   AF-A0A1I1SUG5-F1
#
_cell.length_a   1.000
_cell.length_b   1.000
_cell.length_c   1.000
_cell.angle_alpha   90.00
_cell.angle_beta   90.00
_cell.angle_gamma   90.00
#
_symmetry.space_group_name_H-M   'P 1'
#
loop_
_entity.id
_entity.type
_entity.pdbx_description
1 polymer ?
#
loop_
_entity_poly.entity_id
_entity_poly.type
_entity_poly.pdbx_seq_one_letter_code
_entity_poly.pdbx_strand_id
1 'polypeptide(L)'
;MRSWSQVEAELRASSPGTRIIVGKSEIETPAQAGATRSIGLPSGQLSDWRFPPSAGCRSVHVQEFPTTYLAHLDEVDPGCAPVQHLLVDAPIVAALGVGGAVLGAIVGRVRGTFVGLAGGLVLGALVHWAVTAPPPAPTR
;
A
#
# COMPACT_ATOMS: atom_id res chain seq x y z
N MET A 1 21.94 -4.38 -14.78
CA MET A 1 20.63 -4.74 -14.19
C MET A 1 20.47 -3.91 -12.93
N ARG A 2 19.31 -3.29 -12.72
CA ARG A 2 19.04 -2.47 -11.53
C ARG A 2 18.83 -3.38 -10.32
N SER A 3 19.15 -2.92 -9.10
CA SER A 3 18.88 -3.66 -7.86
C SER A 3 17.80 -3.00 -7.01
N TRP A 4 17.20 -3.76 -6.09
CA TRP A 4 16.23 -3.22 -5.12
C TRP A 4 16.85 -2.24 -4.14
N SER A 5 18.13 -2.40 -3.79
CA SER A 5 18.87 -1.43 -2.98
C SER A 5 19.02 -0.06 -3.68
N GLN A 6 19.17 -0.04 -5.00
CA GLN A 6 19.18 1.20 -5.78
C GLN A 6 17.79 1.86 -5.82
N VAL A 7 16.73 1.06 -5.97
CA VAL A 7 15.34 1.56 -5.89
C VAL A 7 15.06 2.16 -4.50
N GLU A 8 15.46 1.47 -3.43
CA GLU A 8 15.32 1.97 -2.06
C GLU A 8 16.06 3.29 -1.84
N ALA A 9 17.32 3.38 -2.28
CA ALA A 9 18.10 4.60 -2.15
C ALA A 9 17.45 5.78 -2.88
N GLU A 10 16.91 5.54 -4.08
CA GLU A 10 16.17 6.55 -4.84
C GLU A 10 14.87 6.98 -4.13
N LEU A 11 14.09 6.03 -3.62
CA LEU A 11 12.88 6.33 -2.85
C LEU A 11 13.19 7.15 -1.58
N ARG A 12 14.29 6.82 -0.87
CA ARG A 12 14.71 7.56 0.33
C ARG A 12 15.16 8.99 0.05
N ALA A 13 15.74 9.21 -1.13
CA ALA A 13 16.15 10.54 -1.59
C ALA A 13 15.00 11.36 -2.18
N SER A 14 13.85 10.72 -2.44
CA SER A 14 12.66 11.34 -3.01
C SER A 14 11.72 11.89 -1.94
N SER A 15 10.79 12.76 -2.36
CA SER A 15 9.72 13.24 -1.47
C SER A 15 8.81 12.10 -1.00
N PRO A 16 8.24 12.18 0.23
CA PRO A 16 7.28 11.20 0.72
C PRO A 16 6.12 10.96 -0.26
N GLY A 17 5.68 9.70 -0.37
CA GLY A 17 4.62 9.29 -1.30
C GLY A 17 5.06 9.07 -2.75
N THR A 18 6.34 9.30 -3.07
CA THR A 18 6.91 8.96 -4.38
C THR A 18 6.74 7.47 -4.70
N ARG A 19 6.37 7.18 -5.95
CA ARG A 19 6.24 5.82 -6.48
C ARG A 19 7.19 5.65 -7.66
N ILE A 20 7.97 4.56 -7.65
CA ILE A 20 8.86 4.19 -8.76
C ILE A 20 8.28 2.98 -9.46
N ILE A 21 8.15 3.06 -10.79
CA ILE A 21 7.75 1.93 -11.63
C ILE A 21 9.01 1.32 -12.23
N VAL A 22 9.16 0.00 -12.12
CA VAL A 22 10.31 -0.75 -12.66
C VAL A 22 9.83 -1.90 -13.53
N GLY A 23 10.40 -2.07 -14.72
CA GLY A 23 10.08 -3.21 -15.58
C GLY A 23 10.59 -4.53 -14.99
N LYS A 24 9.81 -5.62 -15.08
CA LYS A 24 10.25 -6.94 -14.57
C LYS A 24 11.51 -7.48 -15.23
N SER A 25 11.85 -7.01 -16.43
CA SER A 25 13.08 -7.34 -17.16
C SER A 25 14.32 -6.56 -16.68
N GLU A 26 14.14 -5.51 -15.87
CA GLU A 26 15.20 -4.58 -15.50
C GLU A 26 15.81 -4.87 -14.13
N ILE A 27 15.10 -5.66 -13.31
CA ILE A 27 15.39 -5.91 -11.90
C ILE A 27 15.07 -7.37 -11.55
N GLU A 28 15.79 -7.93 -10.58
CA GLU A 28 15.47 -9.23 -10.01
C GLU A 28 14.09 -9.25 -9.32
N THR A 29 13.53 -10.44 -9.08
CA THR A 29 12.25 -10.53 -8.36
C THR A 29 12.39 -10.06 -6.90
N PRO A 30 11.36 -9.45 -6.29
CA PRO A 30 11.43 -9.03 -4.89
C PRO A 30 11.81 -10.17 -3.94
N ALA A 31 11.28 -11.37 -4.18
CA ALA A 31 11.58 -12.55 -3.38
C ALA A 31 13.07 -12.92 -3.40
N GLN A 32 13.72 -12.85 -4.57
CA GLN A 32 15.16 -13.11 -4.70
C GLN A 32 16.01 -12.10 -3.94
N ALA A 33 15.53 -10.86 -3.83
CA ALA A 33 16.19 -9.79 -3.08
C ALA A 33 15.88 -9.80 -1.57
N GLY A 34 15.11 -10.78 -1.08
CA GLY A 34 14.79 -10.93 0.34
C GLY A 34 13.50 -10.25 0.80
N ALA A 35 12.66 -9.79 -0.12
CA ALA A 35 11.31 -9.35 0.23
C ALA A 35 10.42 -10.54 0.60
N THR A 36 9.50 -10.31 1.53
CA THR A 36 8.47 -11.27 1.94
C THR A 36 7.12 -10.89 1.34
N ARG A 37 6.23 -11.87 1.15
CA ARG A 37 4.86 -11.55 0.73
C ARG A 37 4.14 -10.75 1.80
N SER A 38 3.42 -9.72 1.37
CA SER A 38 2.54 -8.93 2.21
C SER A 38 1.12 -8.90 1.64
N ILE A 39 0.19 -8.28 2.38
CA ILE A 39 -1.17 -8.02 1.91
C ILE A 39 -1.32 -6.51 1.87
N GLY A 40 -1.42 -5.96 0.66
CA GLY A 40 -1.74 -4.57 0.43
C GLY A 40 -3.23 -4.37 0.15
N LEU A 41 -3.64 -3.12 -0.01
CA LEU A 41 -4.98 -2.80 -0.49
C LEU A 41 -5.12 -3.25 -1.96
N PRO A 42 -6.15 -4.06 -2.30
CA PRO A 42 -6.35 -4.52 -3.67
C PRO A 42 -6.51 -3.34 -4.64
N SER A 43 -5.59 -3.25 -5.60
CA SER A 43 -5.52 -2.19 -6.60
C SER A 43 -5.31 -2.71 -8.03
N GLY A 44 -5.43 -4.03 -8.24
CA GLY A 44 -5.17 -4.71 -9.52
C GLY A 44 -3.79 -5.36 -9.60
N GLN A 45 -3.00 -5.33 -8.53
CA GLN A 45 -1.76 -6.07 -8.41
C GLN A 45 -2.00 -7.59 -8.27
N LEU A 46 -1.03 -8.38 -8.74
CA LEU A 46 -0.97 -9.83 -8.61
C LEU A 46 -0.48 -10.27 -7.21
N SER A 47 0.43 -9.48 -6.65
CA SER A 47 1.07 -9.74 -5.37
C SER A 47 1.50 -8.43 -4.72
N ASP A 48 1.62 -8.43 -3.39
CA ASP A 48 2.31 -7.39 -2.63
C ASP A 48 3.55 -8.01 -1.97
N TRP A 49 4.65 -7.27 -1.96
CA TRP A 49 5.93 -7.68 -1.38
C TRP A 49 6.49 -6.57 -0.50
N ARG A 50 7.18 -6.95 0.58
CA ARG A 50 7.72 -6.01 1.55
C ARG A 50 9.13 -6.39 1.96
N PHE A 51 10.03 -5.42 1.90
CA PHE A 51 11.37 -5.55 2.43
C PHE A 51 11.40 -5.35 3.94
N PRO A 52 12.38 -5.95 4.66
CA PRO A 52 12.53 -5.71 6.09
C PRO A 52 12.62 -4.22 6.42
N PRO A 53 12.02 -3.77 7.54
CA PRO A 53 12.09 -2.37 7.93
C PRO A 53 13.51 -1.97 8.30
N SER A 54 13.87 -0.74 7.95
CA SER A 54 15.08 -0.09 8.43
C SER A 54 14.99 0.26 9.93
N ALA A 55 16.09 0.68 10.53
CA ALA A 55 16.13 1.07 11.95
C ALA A 55 15.12 2.19 12.31
N GLY A 56 14.75 3.05 11.36
CA GLY A 56 13.72 4.07 11.52
C GLY A 56 12.29 3.59 11.24
N CYS A 57 12.07 2.28 11.17
CA CYS A 57 10.78 1.67 10.83
C CYS A 57 10.18 2.09 9.48
N ARG A 58 11.01 2.46 8.50
CA ARG A 58 10.59 2.66 7.09
C ARG A 58 10.90 1.42 6.28
N SER A 59 10.05 1.04 5.34
CA SER A 59 10.27 -0.14 4.49
C SER A 59 9.78 0.06 3.07
N VAL A 60 10.42 -0.63 2.12
CA VAL A 60 9.98 -0.62 0.73
C VAL A 60 8.84 -1.61 0.57
N HIS A 61 7.71 -1.11 0.08
CA HIS A 61 6.56 -1.90 -0.32
C HIS A 61 6.47 -1.92 -1.85
N VAL A 62 6.27 -3.11 -2.41
CA VAL A 62 6.29 -3.37 -3.85
C VAL A 62 5.00 -4.07 -4.26
N GLN A 63 4.26 -3.43 -5.16
CA GLN A 63 3.12 -4.03 -5.83
C GLN A 63 3.58 -4.67 -7.15
N GLU A 64 3.21 -5.92 -7.35
CA GLU A 64 3.54 -6.67 -8.56
C GLU A 64 2.40 -6.63 -9.56
N PHE A 65 2.66 -6.14 -10.76
CA PHE A 65 1.74 -6.17 -11.90
C PHE A 65 2.24 -7.17 -12.95
N PRO A 66 1.50 -7.45 -14.05
CA PRO A 66 1.94 -8.43 -15.05
C PRO A 66 3.34 -8.16 -15.63
N THR A 67 3.67 -6.90 -15.94
CA THR A 67 4.92 -6.52 -16.63
C THR A 67 5.85 -5.63 -15.81
N THR A 68 5.36 -5.06 -14.71
CA THR A 68 6.08 -4.08 -13.90
C THR A 68 5.94 -4.34 -12.41
N TYR A 69 6.80 -3.69 -11.65
CA TYR A 69 6.65 -3.48 -10.22
C TYR A 69 6.40 -1.99 -9.96
N LEU A 70 5.57 -1.69 -8.96
CA LEU A 70 5.41 -0.34 -8.42
C LEU A 70 5.92 -0.37 -6.98
N ALA A 71 7.00 0.35 -6.71
CA ALA A 71 7.60 0.45 -5.38
C ALA A 71 7.34 1.82 -4.76
N HIS A 72 7.07 1.84 -3.46
CA HIS A 72 7.08 3.04 -2.63
C HIS A 72 7.71 2.74 -1.28
N LEU A 73 8.06 3.81 -0.56
CA LEU A 73 8.59 3.72 0.79
C LEU A 73 7.45 4.05 1.76
N ASP A 74 7.12 3.09 2.62
CA ASP A 74 6.25 3.34 3.75
C ASP A 74 7.05 4.15 4.78
N GLU A 75 6.48 5.26 5.23
CA GLU A 75 7.07 6.07 6.30
C GLU A 75 7.01 5.33 7.65
N VAL A 76 6.02 4.46 7.82
CA VAL A 76 5.93 3.57 8.98
C VAL A 76 5.56 2.17 8.53
N ASP A 77 6.44 1.21 8.79
CA ASP A 77 6.19 -0.19 8.52
C ASP A 77 5.06 -0.71 9.46
N PRO A 78 4.05 -1.43 8.93
CA PRO A 78 2.94 -1.95 9.72
C PRO A 78 3.38 -3.02 10.72
N GLY A 79 4.53 -3.68 10.51
CA GLY A 79 5.14 -4.59 11.49
C GLY A 79 5.75 -3.86 12.69
N CYS A 80 6.12 -2.58 12.55
CA CYS A 80 6.56 -1.74 13.64
C CYS A 80 5.38 -1.10 14.39
N ALA A 81 4.49 -0.40 13.67
CA ALA A 81 3.42 0.40 14.27
C ALA A 81 2.19 0.46 13.34
N PRO A 82 1.28 -0.53 13.37
CA PRO A 82 0.21 -0.69 12.37
C PRO A 82 -0.82 0.45 12.37
N VAL A 83 -1.13 1.01 13.55
CA VAL A 83 -2.06 2.15 13.66
C VAL A 83 -1.44 3.41 13.05
N GLN A 84 -0.17 3.66 13.33
CA GLN A 84 0.53 4.83 12.80
C GLN A 84 0.74 4.72 11.28
N HIS A 85 1.04 3.52 10.77
CA HIS A 85 1.07 3.23 9.34
C HIS A 85 -0.25 3.62 8.65
N LEU A 86 -1.40 3.19 9.19
CA LEU A 86 -2.70 3.53 8.61
C LEU A 86 -2.93 5.05 8.54
N LEU A 87 -2.51 5.79 9.57
CA LEU A 87 -2.69 7.26 9.63
C LEU A 87 -1.74 8.02 8.71
N VAL A 88 -0.50 7.57 8.57
CA VAL A 88 0.56 8.26 7.81
C VAL A 88 0.54 7.86 6.34
N ASP A 89 0.54 6.57 6.06
CA ASP A 89 0.73 6.02 4.71
C ASP A 89 -0.60 5.75 3.99
N ALA A 90 -1.72 5.63 4.72
CA ALA A 90 -3.06 5.39 4.16
C ALA A 90 -4.17 6.31 4.74
N PRO A 91 -3.97 7.64 4.78
CA PRO A 91 -4.85 8.56 5.51
C PRO A 91 -6.31 8.58 5.00
N ILE A 92 -6.54 8.37 3.71
CA ILE A 92 -7.90 8.29 3.13
C ILE A 92 -8.64 7.06 3.68
N VAL A 93 -7.94 5.94 3.81
CA VAL A 93 -8.48 4.68 4.32
C VAL A 93 -8.74 4.81 5.81
N ALA A 94 -7.82 5.45 6.55
CA ALA A 94 -8.03 5.80 7.95
C ALA A 94 -9.27 6.68 8.15
N ALA A 95 -9.40 7.75 7.37
CA ALA A 95 -10.50 8.71 7.47
C ALA A 95 -11.87 8.05 7.17
N LEU A 96 -11.94 7.21 6.15
CA LEU A 96 -13.17 6.52 5.78
C LEU A 96 -13.51 5.37 6.74
N GLY A 97 -12.51 4.67 7.27
CA GLY A 97 -12.70 3.70 8.36
C GLY A 97 -13.25 4.34 9.63
N VAL A 98 -12.69 5.48 10.06
CA VAL A 98 -13.19 6.25 11.22
C VAL A 98 -14.58 6.81 10.96
N GLY A 99 -14.82 7.42 9.79
CA GLY A 99 -16.13 7.94 9.41
C GLY A 99 -17.22 6.84 9.40
N GLY A 100 -16.88 5.66 8.86
CA GLY A 100 -17.74 4.49 8.90
C GLY A 100 -18.00 3.99 10.32
N ALA A 101 -16.98 3.95 11.18
CA ALA A 101 -17.13 3.55 12.59
C ALA A 101 -18.05 4.50 13.39
N VAL A 102 -17.91 5.81 13.18
CA VAL A 102 -18.76 6.84 13.81
C VAL A 102 -20.21 6.70 13.34
N LEU A 103 -20.43 6.55 12.03
CA LEU A 103 -21.77 6.33 11.48
C LEU A 103 -22.40 5.03 12.04
N GLY A 104 -21.62 3.96 12.13
CA GLY A 104 -22.04 2.68 12.71
C GLY A 104 -22.37 2.74 14.20
N ALA A 105 -21.66 3.58 14.96
CA ALA A 105 -21.95 3.84 16.37
C ALA A 105 -23.25 4.65 16.56
N ILE A 106 -23.49 5.66 15.72
CA ILE A 106 -24.71 6.50 15.75
C ILE A 106 -25.95 5.67 15.39
N VAL A 107 -25.83 4.75 14.42
CA VAL A 107 -26.93 3.85 14.00
C VAL A 107 -27.18 2.72 15.03
N GLY A 108 -26.33 2.59 16.05
CA GLY A 108 -26.68 1.93 17.30
C GLY A 108 -26.52 0.41 17.30
N ARG A 109 -25.29 -0.06 17.58
CA ARG A 109 -24.93 -1.31 18.30
C ARG A 109 -23.42 -1.50 18.23
N VAL A 110 -22.83 -2.26 19.16
CA VAL A 110 -21.43 -2.73 19.06
C VAL A 110 -21.17 -3.40 17.69
N ARG A 111 -22.14 -4.19 17.21
CA ARG A 111 -22.15 -4.75 15.84
C ARG A 111 -22.24 -3.68 14.74
N GLY A 112 -22.98 -2.59 14.96
CA GLY A 112 -23.07 -1.46 14.05
C GLY A 112 -21.74 -0.72 13.88
N THR A 113 -20.98 -0.53 14.96
CA THR A 113 -19.62 0.06 14.90
C THR A 113 -18.66 -0.81 14.09
N PHE A 114 -18.64 -2.13 14.31
CA PHE A 114 -17.80 -3.05 13.52
C PHE A 114 -18.20 -3.09 12.04
N VAL A 115 -19.51 -3.13 11.75
CA VAL A 115 -20.03 -3.10 10.37
C VAL A 115 -19.74 -1.77 9.70
N GLY A 116 -19.87 -0.66 10.43
CA GLY A 116 -19.55 0.67 9.94
C GLY A 116 -18.06 0.85 9.65
N LEU A 117 -17.18 0.38 10.54
CA LEU A 117 -15.73 0.43 10.37
C LEU A 117 -15.29 -0.42 9.17
N ALA A 118 -15.79 -1.66 9.06
CA ALA A 118 -15.53 -2.52 7.92
C ALA A 118 -16.04 -1.92 6.59
N GLY A 119 -17.27 -1.39 6.59
CA GLY A 119 -17.86 -0.73 5.42
C GLY A 119 -17.08 0.53 4.99
N GLY A 120 -16.64 1.34 5.96
CA GLY A 120 -15.84 2.53 5.71
C GLY A 120 -14.45 2.21 5.13
N LEU A 121 -13.76 1.19 5.66
CA LEU A 121 -12.49 0.72 5.11
C LEU A 121 -12.65 0.18 3.68
N VAL A 122 -13.70 -0.58 3.39
CA VAL A 122 -13.98 -1.11 2.05
C VAL A 122 -14.28 0.04 1.06
N LEU A 123 -15.14 0.99 1.43
CA LEU A 123 -15.43 2.16 0.59
C LEU A 123 -14.17 3.00 0.34
N GLY A 124 -13.32 3.18 1.36
CA GLY A 124 -12.06 3.90 1.20
C GLY A 124 -11.07 3.21 0.28
N ALA A 125 -10.98 1.88 0.35
CA ALA A 125 -10.20 1.11 -0.60
C ALA A 125 -10.72 1.27 -2.04
N LEU A 126 -12.05 1.24 -2.24
CA LEU A 126 -12.67 1.40 -3.56
C LEU A 126 -12.49 2.79 -4.16
N VAL A 127 -12.65 3.85 -3.35
CA VAL A 127 -12.43 5.23 -3.79
C VAL A 127 -10.95 5.46 -4.11
N HIS A 128 -10.05 4.99 -3.24
CA HIS A 128 -8.61 5.09 -3.51
C HIS A 128 -8.23 4.36 -4.79
N TRP A 129 -8.79 3.16 -5.03
CA TRP A 129 -8.59 2.43 -6.27
C TRP A 129 -9.09 3.21 -7.48
N ALA A 130 -10.32 3.74 -7.46
CA ALA A 130 -10.87 4.48 -8.59
C ALA A 130 -10.04 5.72 -8.98
N VAL A 131 -9.38 6.35 -8.02
CA VAL A 131 -8.55 7.55 -8.25
C VAL A 131 -7.12 7.20 -8.66
N THR A 132 -6.59 6.06 -8.22
CA THR A 132 -5.17 5.68 -8.42
C THR A 132 -4.96 4.54 -9.40
N ALA A 133 -6.04 3.93 -9.90
CA ALA A 133 -5.97 2.85 -10.87
C ALA A 133 -5.24 3.34 -12.14
N PRO A 134 -4.29 2.54 -12.66
CA PRO A 134 -3.68 2.84 -13.95
C PRO A 134 -4.75 2.80 -15.05
N PRO A 135 -4.63 3.65 -16.10
CA PRO A 135 -5.57 3.63 -17.22
C PRO A 135 -5.60 2.24 -17.86
N PRO A 136 -6.76 1.79 -18.37
CA PRO A 136 -6.87 0.50 -19.02
C PRO A 136 -5.90 0.44 -20.21
N ALA A 137 -5.25 -0.71 -20.39
CA ALA A 137 -4.36 -0.91 -21.53
C ALA A 137 -5.15 -0.76 -22.84
N PRO A 138 -4.61 -0.08 -23.87
CA PRO A 138 -5.29 0.08 -25.14
C PRO A 138 -5.53 -1.29 -25.78
N THR A 139 -6.78 -1.57 -26.16
CA THR A 139 -7.16 -2.75 -26.94
C THR A 139 -6.57 -2.60 -28.35
N ARG A 140 -5.74 -3.56 -28.77
CA ARG A 140 -5.24 -3.66 -30.15
C ARG A 140 -6.34 -4.08 -31.12
#